data_AF-A0A7I0J444-F1
#
_entry.id   AF-A0A7I0J444-F1
#
_cell.length_a   1.000
_cell.length_b   1.000
_cell.length_c   1.000
_cell.angle_alpha   90.00
_cell.angle_beta   90.00
_cell.angle_gamma   90.00
#
_symmetry.space_group_name_H-M   'P 1'
#
loop_
_entity.id
_entity.type
_entity.pdbx_description
1 polymer ?
#
loop_
_entity_poly.entity_id
_entity_poly.type
_entity_poly.pdbx_seq_one_letter_code
_entity_poly.pdbx_strand_id
1 'polypeptide(L)'
;MTLRNALKSAIAAAMMIGDAGLATQAKADAVDDITKAGAINVGIFSDFPPFSSASADMSIKGYDIDVAQAIADSLKVKLNLVSVTGQNRIPYLT
;
A
#
# COMPACT_ATOMS: atom_id res chain seq x y z
N MET A 1 -48.02 -16.11 27.69
CA MET A 1 -46.68 -15.84 27.16
C MET A 1 -46.63 -14.36 26.83
N THR A 2 -46.07 -13.57 27.74
CA THR A 2 -46.38 -12.14 27.93
C THR A 2 -45.67 -11.23 26.94
N LEU A 3 -46.36 -10.15 26.54
CA LEU A 3 -45.92 -9.07 25.64
C LEU A 3 -44.50 -8.54 25.93
N ARG A 4 -44.06 -8.65 27.20
CA ARG A 4 -42.71 -8.30 27.67
C ARG A 4 -41.60 -9.18 27.07
N ASN A 5 -41.87 -10.44 26.75
CA ASN A 5 -40.89 -11.32 26.11
C ASN A 5 -40.76 -11.03 24.61
N ALA A 6 -41.86 -10.68 23.94
CA ALA A 6 -41.85 -10.26 22.54
C ALA A 6 -41.07 -8.94 22.36
N LEU A 7 -41.22 -7.99 23.28
CA LEU A 7 -40.49 -6.72 23.26
C LEU A 7 -38.97 -6.92 23.48
N LYS A 8 -38.58 -7.83 24.38
CA LYS A 8 -37.17 -8.18 24.62
C LYS A 8 -36.53 -8.84 23.40
N SER A 9 -37.24 -9.72 22.71
CA SER A 9 -36.78 -10.36 21.48
C SER A 9 -36.64 -9.38 20.32
N ALA A 10 -37.53 -8.38 20.21
CA ALA A 10 -37.44 -7.34 19.19
C ALA A 10 -36.22 -6.42 19.38
N ILE A 11 -35.90 -6.07 20.64
CA ILE A 11 -34.70 -5.27 20.96
C ILE A 11 -33.42 -6.07 20.67
N ALA A 12 -33.39 -7.37 21.02
CA ALA A 12 -32.25 -8.23 20.70
C ALA A 12 -32.04 -8.39 19.19
N ALA A 13 -33.11 -8.51 18.40
CA ALA A 13 -33.03 -8.57 16.94
C ALA A 13 -32.55 -7.25 16.31
N ALA A 14 -32.96 -6.10 16.87
CA ALA A 14 -32.52 -4.78 16.41
C ALA A 14 -31.02 -4.53 16.69
N MET A 15 -30.48 -5.05 17.80
CA MET A 15 -29.05 -4.95 18.12
C MET A 15 -28.17 -5.77 17.16
N MET A 16 -28.65 -6.94 16.71
CA MET A 16 -27.91 -7.82 15.79
C MET A 16 -27.83 -7.28 14.35
N ILE A 17 -28.70 -6.34 13.97
CA ILE A 17 -28.67 -5.68 12.66
C ILE A 17 -27.65 -4.52 12.65
N GLY A 18 -27.32 -3.96 13.81
CA GLY A 18 -26.34 -2.87 13.95
C GLY A 18 -24.90 -3.27 13.65
N ASP A 19 -24.53 -4.53 13.90
CA ASP A 19 -23.16 -5.02 13.73
C ASP A 19 -22.76 -5.21 12.24
N ALA A 20 -23.72 -5.44 11.34
CA ALA A 20 -23.44 -5.60 9.91
C ALA A 20 -23.09 -4.28 9.20
N GLY A 21 -23.39 -3.13 9.81
CA GLY A 21 -23.18 -1.79 9.23
C GLY A 21 -21.88 -1.10 9.65
N LEU A 22 -21.14 -1.68 10.61
CA LEU A 22 -19.89 -1.12 11.15
C LEU A 22 -18.65 -1.82 10.59
N ALA A 23 -18.75 -2.47 9.43
CA ALA A 23 -17.57 -2.86 8.68
C ALA A 23 -16.80 -1.59 8.33
N THR A 24 -15.70 -1.36 9.02
CA THR A 24 -14.76 -0.31 8.65
C THR A 24 -14.33 -0.61 7.22
N GLN A 25 -14.61 0.29 6.28
CA GLN A 25 -14.07 0.14 4.94
C GLN A 25 -12.55 0.14 5.07
N ALA A 26 -11.92 -1.00 4.77
CA ALA A 26 -10.49 -1.10 4.71
C ALA A 26 -9.99 -0.04 3.71
N LYS A 27 -9.20 0.93 4.18
CA LYS A 27 -8.56 1.93 3.32
C LYS A 27 -7.38 1.29 2.60
N ALA A 28 -7.68 0.61 1.50
CA ALA A 28 -6.70 -0.04 0.64
C ALA A 28 -6.30 0.87 -0.54
N ASP A 29 -6.18 2.17 -0.31
CA ASP A 29 -6.06 3.19 -1.36
C ASP A 29 -4.60 3.59 -1.64
N ALA A 30 -3.62 2.73 -1.34
CA ALA A 30 -2.20 3.06 -1.54
C ALA A 30 -1.87 3.45 -2.99
N VAL A 31 -2.49 2.79 -3.97
CA VAL A 31 -2.31 3.11 -5.40
C VAL A 31 -2.96 4.46 -5.75
N ASP A 32 -4.12 4.75 -5.18
CA ASP A 32 -4.80 6.03 -5.36
C ASP A 32 -4.00 7.17 -4.71
N ASP A 33 -3.41 6.94 -3.55
CA ASP A 33 -2.57 7.90 -2.85
C ASP A 33 -1.29 8.18 -3.64
N ILE A 34 -0.65 7.16 -4.22
CA ILE A 34 0.49 7.31 -5.14
C ILE A 34 0.08 8.14 -6.36
N THR A 35 -1.08 7.83 -6.95
CA THR A 35 -1.59 8.53 -8.14
C THR A 35 -1.87 10.01 -7.83
N LYS A 36 -2.50 10.29 -6.68
CA LYS A 36 -2.75 11.66 -6.20
C LYS A 36 -1.45 12.41 -5.89
N ALA A 37 -0.45 11.74 -5.32
CA ALA A 37 0.86 12.33 -5.05
C ALA A 37 1.66 12.62 -6.33
N GLY A 38 1.35 11.94 -7.44
CA GLY A 38 2.04 12.10 -8.72
C GLY A 38 3.45 11.52 -8.75
N ALA A 39 3.84 10.77 -7.72
CA ALA A 39 5.14 10.10 -7.62
C ALA A 39 5.09 8.81 -6.79
N ILE A 40 5.94 7.85 -7.12
CA ILE A 40 6.18 6.63 -6.36
C ILE A 40 7.64 6.59 -5.89
N ASN A 41 7.84 6.29 -4.60
CA ASN A 41 9.16 6.04 -4.04
C ASN A 41 9.42 4.53 -4.02
N VAL A 42 10.52 4.09 -4.61
CA VAL A 42 10.89 2.66 -4.67
C VAL A 42 12.26 2.47 -4.04
N GLY A 43 12.30 1.68 -2.97
CA GLY A 43 13.55 1.29 -2.30
C GLY A 43 14.30 0.22 -3.09
N ILE A 44 15.57 0.47 -3.43
CA ILE A 44 16.44 -0.46 -4.17
C ILE A 44 17.82 -0.61 -3.49
N PHE A 45 18.52 -1.71 -3.76
CA PHE A 45 19.91 -1.91 -3.34
C PHE A 45 20.87 -1.48 -4.45
N SER A 46 21.51 -0.32 -4.34
CA SER A 46 22.27 0.28 -5.44
C SER A 46 23.56 -0.45 -5.87
N ASP A 47 23.91 -1.54 -5.20
CA ASP A 47 25.17 -2.28 -5.31
C ASP A 47 24.96 -3.79 -5.48
N PHE A 48 23.83 -4.19 -6.07
CA PHE A 48 23.45 -5.59 -6.26
C PHE A 48 23.26 -5.97 -7.74
N PRO A 49 24.35 -6.09 -8.55
CA PRO A 49 24.24 -6.53 -9.93
C PRO A 49 23.66 -7.94 -10.07
N PRO A 50 22.87 -8.23 -11.11
CA PRO A 50 22.45 -7.35 -12.22
C PRO A 50 21.17 -6.54 -11.93
N PHE A 51 20.65 -6.60 -10.69
CA PHE A 51 19.33 -6.06 -10.33
C PHE A 51 19.35 -4.54 -10.20
N SER A 52 20.38 -4.01 -9.56
CA SER A 52 20.63 -2.57 -9.52
C SER A 52 22.10 -2.29 -9.23
N SER A 53 22.70 -1.45 -10.06
CA SER A 53 24.12 -1.08 -9.93
C SER A 53 24.39 0.29 -10.54
N ALA A 54 25.38 0.98 -9.98
CA ALA A 54 25.88 2.22 -10.58
C ALA A 54 26.50 1.96 -11.97
N SER A 55 26.09 2.76 -12.94
CA SER A 55 26.63 2.78 -14.30
C SER A 55 27.73 3.82 -14.45
N ALA A 56 28.45 3.80 -15.58
CA ALA A 56 29.52 4.75 -15.88
C ALA A 56 29.07 6.23 -15.90
N ASP A 57 27.78 6.47 -16.14
CA ASP A 57 27.14 7.79 -16.12
C ASP A 57 26.64 8.20 -14.72
N MET A 58 27.01 7.44 -13.67
CA MET A 58 26.57 7.60 -12.28
C MET A 58 25.05 7.39 -12.06
N SER A 59 24.30 6.95 -13.07
CA SER A 59 22.92 6.50 -12.87
C SER A 59 22.88 5.08 -12.32
N ILE A 60 21.80 4.72 -11.62
CA ILE A 60 21.55 3.33 -11.21
C ILE A 60 20.78 2.64 -12.33
N LYS A 61 21.27 1.49 -12.79
CA LYS A 61 20.63 0.64 -13.82
C LYS A 61 20.54 -0.81 -13.37
N GLY A 62 19.57 -1.53 -13.94
CA GLY A 62 19.39 -2.96 -13.71
C GLY A 62 17.92 -3.35 -13.74
N TYR A 63 17.67 -4.66 -13.59
CA TYR A 63 16.32 -5.22 -13.67
C TYR A 63 15.30 -4.57 -12.72
N ASP A 64 15.69 -4.28 -11.47
CA ASP A 64 14.78 -3.67 -10.49
C ASP A 64 14.39 -2.25 -10.89
N ILE A 65 15.30 -1.54 -11.57
CA ILE A 65 15.06 -0.18 -12.07
C ILE A 65 14.08 -0.20 -13.24
N ASP A 66 14.26 -1.15 -14.16
CA ASP A 66 13.37 -1.31 -15.32
C ASP A 66 11.95 -1.67 -14.88
N VAL A 67 11.81 -2.57 -13.90
CA VAL A 67 10.51 -2.94 -13.33
C VAL A 67 9.87 -1.76 -12.60
N ALA A 68 10.64 -1.04 -11.76
CA ALA A 68 10.13 0.13 -11.05
C ALA A 68 9.67 1.22 -12.02
N GLN A 69 10.41 1.45 -13.12
CA GLN A 69 10.04 2.40 -14.16
C GLN A 69 8.76 1.97 -14.88
N ALA A 70 8.63 0.70 -15.25
CA ALA A 70 7.42 0.18 -15.89
C ALA A 70 6.17 0.35 -15.01
N ILE A 71 6.30 0.17 -13.69
CA ILE A 71 5.22 0.42 -12.74
C ILE A 71 4.87 1.92 -12.70
N ALA A 72 5.87 2.79 -12.58
CA ALA A 72 5.66 4.24 -12.55
C ALA A 72 4.99 4.77 -13.83
N ASP A 73 5.43 4.27 -15.00
CA ASP A 73 4.85 4.62 -16.30
C ASP A 73 3.40 4.16 -16.41
N SER A 74 3.09 2.94 -15.94
CA SER A 74 1.72 2.40 -15.93
C SER A 74 0.79 3.24 -15.05
N LEU A 75 1.31 3.75 -13.93
CA LEU A 75 0.59 4.63 -13.02
C LEU A 75 0.61 6.11 -13.47
N LYS A 76 1.40 6.46 -14.49
CA LYS A 76 1.63 7.83 -14.98
C LYS A 76 2.15 8.78 -13.90
N VAL A 77 3.03 8.28 -13.04
CA VAL A 77 3.65 9.03 -11.94
C VAL A 77 5.16 9.08 -12.10
N LYS A 78 5.82 10.03 -11.41
CA LYS A 78 7.27 10.09 -11.37
C LYS A 78 7.86 8.95 -10.52
N LEU A 79 8.89 8.27 -11.02
CA LEU A 79 9.68 7.34 -10.22
C LEU A 79 10.74 8.09 -9.39
N ASN A 80 10.79 7.83 -8.10
CA ASN A 80 11.88 8.23 -7.21
C ASN A 80 12.56 6.98 -6.65
N LEU A 81 13.81 6.74 -7.05
CA LEU A 81 14.59 5.64 -6.51
C LEU A 81 15.23 6.05 -5.17
N VAL A 82 15.06 5.21 -4.16
CA VAL A 82 15.61 5.40 -2.82
C VAL A 82 16.59 4.29 -2.54
N SER A 83 17.87 4.63 -2.35
CA SER A 83 18.88 3.63 -1.98
C SER A 83 18.67 3.17 -0.55
N VAL A 84 18.48 1.87 -0.36
CA VAL A 84 18.32 1.22 0.95
C VAL A 84 19.33 0.09 1.12
N THR A 85 19.44 -0.43 2.34
CA THR A 85 20.23 -1.59 2.73
C THR A 85 19.31 -2.63 3.38
N GLY A 86 19.83 -3.85 3.58
CA GLY A 86 19.09 -4.89 4.28
C GLY A 86 18.63 -4.48 5.69
N GLN A 87 19.42 -3.64 6.36
CA GLN A 87 19.19 -3.17 7.72
C GLN A 87 18.15 -2.06 7.81
N ASN A 88 18.12 -1.13 6.84
CA ASN A 88 17.25 0.06 6.92
C ASN A 88 15.97 -0.04 6.07
N ARG A 89 15.80 -1.06 5.22
CA ARG A 89 14.64 -1.17 4.32
C ARG A 89 13.29 -1.16 5.06
N ILE A 90 13.19 -1.79 6.23
CA ILE A 90 11.93 -1.86 6.99
C ILE A 90 11.59 -0.51 7.63
N PRO A 91 12.52 0.17 8.32
CA PRO A 91 12.30 1.54 8.80
C PRO A 91 11.87 2.56 7.74
N TYR A 92 12.11 2.29 6.44
CA TYR A 92 11.79 3.20 5.33
C TYR A 92 10.38 2.99 4.75
N LEU A 93 9.60 2.02 5.24
CA LEU A 93 8.24 1.70 4.73
C LEU A 93 7.11 2.51 5.41
N THR A 94 7.41 3.70 5.91
CA THR A 94 6.46 4.54 6.65
C THR A 94 5.62 5.43 5.76
#